data_AF-D5AJ85-F1
#
_entry.id   AF-D5AJ85-F1
#
_cell.length_a   1.000
_cell.length_b   1.000
_cell.length_c   1.000
_cell.angle_alpha   90.00
_cell.angle_beta   90.00
_cell.angle_gamma   90.00
#
_symmetry.space_group_name_H-M   'P 1'
#
loop_
_entity.id
_entity.type
_entity.pdbx_description
1 polymer ?
#
loop_
_entity_poly.entity_id
_entity_poly.type
_entity_poly.pdbx_seq_one_letter_code
_entity_poly.pdbx_strand_id
1 'polypeptide(L)'
;MLFLLSHLYRFHAIIVASVYSASELARYEFPDLPVEKRSAISIARRLQDPLAELVKIDPKSIGVGQYQHDVNQKSLSESLDFVVDTVVNQVGVNVNTASPALLAHVAGLNKTISENIVKYREENGALTSRQQLKKVPRLGDKAFEQAAGFLRIPDATNFLDNTGVHPESYKAVENLLELLAIDHLDEAAQEKLKQLAIADTAEKIGVGQETLKDIIADLLKPGRDLRDDFEAPVLRQDVLDVKDLVVGQELQGTVRNIVDFGAFVDIGVHEDGLVHISRMVKRKRDKNGRQQALPHPSEVLAVGEIVTVWVVEVDIKRNRIGLSLLKPNGSE
;
A
#
# COMPACT_ATOMS: atom_id res chain seq x y z
N MET A 1 -0.18 9.38 0.38
CA MET A 1 -0.91 8.44 1.26
C MET A 1 -0.29 7.05 1.29
N LEU A 2 0.15 6.47 0.16
CA LEU A 2 0.94 5.22 0.19
C LEU A 2 2.39 5.39 0.69
N PHE A 3 3.00 6.57 0.50
CA PHE A 3 4.28 6.89 1.16
C PHE A 3 4.13 7.09 2.69
N LEU A 4 2.92 7.46 3.13
CA LEU A 4 2.51 7.47 4.55
C LEU A 4 2.23 6.04 5.08
N LEU A 5 2.16 5.02 4.21
CA LEU A 5 2.03 3.64 4.64
C LEU A 5 3.39 3.03 5.03
N SER A 6 4.52 3.44 4.43
CA SER A 6 5.83 2.80 4.69
C SER A 6 6.55 3.29 5.96
N HIS A 7 6.44 4.57 6.34
CA HIS A 7 7.21 5.16 7.45
C HIS A 7 6.46 5.28 8.78
N LEU A 8 5.19 4.88 8.82
CA LEU A 8 4.26 5.17 9.92
C LEU A 8 3.78 3.92 10.67
N TYR A 9 4.51 2.80 10.54
CA TYR A 9 4.06 1.48 11.00
C TYR A 9 3.93 1.32 12.52
N ARG A 10 4.50 2.20 13.36
CA ARG A 10 4.45 2.06 14.83
C ARG A 10 3.49 3.03 15.54
N PHE A 11 3.53 4.33 15.27
CA PHE A 11 2.75 5.32 16.03
C PHE A 11 1.32 5.50 15.52
N HIS A 12 1.12 5.56 14.20
CA HIS A 12 -0.23 5.65 13.62
C HIS A 12 -1.00 4.33 13.63
N ALA A 13 -0.30 3.21 13.80
CA ALA A 13 -0.94 1.90 13.99
C ALA A 13 -1.78 1.84 15.26
N ILE A 14 -1.28 2.41 16.36
CA ILE A 14 -1.94 2.33 17.68
C ILE A 14 -3.15 3.26 17.74
N ILE A 15 -3.05 4.47 17.17
CA ILE A 15 -4.16 5.44 17.16
C ILE A 15 -5.36 4.86 16.39
N VAL A 16 -5.11 4.34 15.18
CA VAL A 16 -6.11 3.68 14.35
C VAL A 16 -6.77 2.49 15.08
N ALA A 17 -5.96 1.62 15.69
CA ALA A 17 -6.47 0.46 16.42
C ALA A 17 -7.30 0.86 17.66
N SER A 18 -6.93 1.96 18.33
CA SER A 18 -7.69 2.51 19.45
C SER A 18 -9.05 3.07 19.01
N VAL A 19 -9.12 3.74 17.86
CA VAL A 19 -10.40 4.26 17.34
C VAL A 19 -11.30 3.10 16.89
N TYR A 20 -10.74 2.15 16.15
CA TYR A 20 -11.49 0.96 15.74
C TYR A 20 -12.05 0.21 16.94
N SER A 21 -11.22 -0.12 17.94
CA SER A 21 -11.64 -0.97 19.06
C SER A 21 -12.77 -0.39 19.90
N ALA A 22 -12.89 0.94 19.98
CA ALA A 22 -13.98 1.63 20.66
C ALA A 22 -15.26 1.79 19.79
N SER A 23 -15.17 1.54 18.48
CA SER A 23 -16.28 1.74 17.54
C SER A 23 -17.46 0.78 17.78
N GLU A 24 -18.64 1.13 17.27
CA GLU A 24 -19.79 0.22 17.22
C GLU A 24 -19.53 -0.97 16.30
N LEU A 25 -18.80 -0.76 15.20
CA LEU A 25 -18.43 -1.83 14.27
C LEU A 25 -17.57 -2.90 14.96
N ALA A 26 -16.56 -2.51 15.74
CA ALA A 26 -15.74 -3.49 16.47
C ALA A 26 -16.53 -4.22 17.56
N ARG A 27 -17.49 -3.54 18.21
CA ARG A 27 -18.42 -4.19 19.17
C ARG A 27 -19.36 -5.18 18.47
N TYR A 28 -19.75 -4.90 17.23
CA TYR A 28 -20.54 -5.81 16.42
C TYR A 28 -19.73 -7.01 15.92
N GLU A 29 -18.50 -6.78 15.42
CA GLU A 29 -17.62 -7.86 14.97
C GLU A 29 -17.15 -8.76 16.13
N PHE A 30 -16.95 -8.19 17.32
CA PHE A 30 -16.40 -8.87 18.49
C PHE A 30 -17.12 -8.48 19.80
N PRO A 31 -18.38 -8.92 19.99
CA PRO A 31 -19.20 -8.50 21.12
C PRO A 31 -18.63 -8.95 22.48
N ASP A 32 -18.03 -10.15 22.52
CA ASP A 32 -17.54 -10.76 23.75
C ASP A 32 -16.08 -10.41 24.09
N LEU A 33 -15.41 -9.60 23.25
CA LEU A 33 -14.01 -9.23 23.46
C LEU A 33 -13.87 -7.85 24.13
N PRO A 34 -12.95 -7.71 25.10
CA PRO A 34 -12.60 -6.41 25.67
C PRO A 34 -11.83 -5.56 24.63
N VAL A 35 -11.76 -4.25 24.89
CA VAL A 35 -11.24 -3.24 23.94
C VAL A 35 -9.80 -3.53 23.55
N GLU A 36 -8.96 -3.99 24.49
CA GLU A 36 -7.54 -4.26 24.27
C GLU A 36 -7.34 -5.40 23.27
N LYS A 37 -8.18 -6.44 23.35
CA LYS A 37 -8.12 -7.57 22.40
C LYS A 37 -8.60 -7.15 21.01
N ARG A 38 -9.63 -6.30 20.92
CA ARG A 38 -10.08 -5.73 19.64
C ARG A 38 -8.99 -4.88 18.98
N SER A 39 -8.27 -4.07 19.77
CA SER A 39 -7.11 -3.30 19.28
C SER A 39 -6.02 -4.22 18.74
N ALA A 40 -5.67 -5.29 19.45
CA ALA A 40 -4.66 -6.25 19.01
C ALA A 40 -5.05 -6.94 17.69
N ILE A 41 -6.33 -7.32 17.54
CA ILE A 41 -6.85 -7.90 16.29
C ILE A 41 -6.71 -6.90 15.13
N SER A 42 -7.05 -5.63 15.35
CA SER A 42 -6.96 -4.60 14.31
C SER A 42 -5.52 -4.38 13.84
N ILE A 43 -4.56 -4.36 14.77
CA ILE A 43 -3.12 -4.27 14.44
C ILE A 43 -2.69 -5.46 13.58
N ALA A 44 -3.09 -6.69 13.96
CA ALA A 44 -2.75 -7.89 13.21
C ALA A 44 -3.37 -7.90 11.80
N ARG A 45 -4.65 -7.53 11.67
CA ARG A 45 -5.35 -7.44 10.38
C ARG A 45 -4.75 -6.37 9.47
N ARG A 46 -4.35 -5.23 10.02
CA ARG A 46 -3.68 -4.17 9.26
C ARG A 46 -2.34 -4.61 8.69
N LEU A 47 -1.62 -5.50 9.37
CA LEU A 47 -0.38 -6.09 8.84
C LEU A 47 -0.65 -7.00 7.64
N GLN A 48 -1.80 -7.70 7.64
CA GLN A 48 -2.20 -8.60 6.55
C GLN A 48 -2.74 -7.83 5.34
N ASP A 49 -3.68 -6.92 5.57
CA ASP A 49 -4.26 -6.06 4.54
C ASP A 49 -4.57 -4.68 5.15
N PRO A 50 -3.66 -3.70 4.97
CA PRO A 50 -3.85 -2.37 5.51
C PRO A 50 -5.11 -1.69 4.99
N LEU A 51 -5.46 -1.90 3.72
CA LEU A 51 -6.59 -1.22 3.09
C LEU A 51 -7.91 -1.74 3.69
N ALA A 52 -8.08 -3.06 3.75
CA ALA A 52 -9.30 -3.69 4.25
C ALA A 52 -9.59 -3.37 5.72
N GLU A 53 -8.57 -3.08 6.51
CA GLU A 53 -8.73 -2.69 7.92
C GLU A 53 -8.87 -1.17 8.10
N LEU A 54 -8.14 -0.34 7.34
CA LEU A 54 -8.23 1.13 7.45
C LEU A 54 -9.57 1.69 7.00
N VAL A 55 -10.28 1.06 6.06
CA VAL A 55 -11.63 1.48 5.66
C VAL A 55 -12.69 1.31 6.75
N LYS A 56 -12.40 0.59 7.84
CA LYS A 56 -13.35 0.37 8.94
C LYS A 56 -13.43 1.54 9.92
N ILE A 57 -12.56 2.52 9.80
CA ILE A 57 -12.52 3.70 10.66
C ILE A 57 -12.81 4.96 9.86
N ASP A 58 -13.33 5.98 10.54
CA ASP A 58 -13.47 7.30 9.94
C ASP A 58 -12.09 7.80 9.47
N PRO A 59 -11.92 8.14 8.18
CA PRO A 59 -10.64 8.59 7.64
C PRO A 59 -10.01 9.76 8.40
N LYS A 60 -10.81 10.65 9.01
CA LYS A 60 -10.30 11.75 9.85
C LYS A 60 -9.57 11.28 11.10
N SER A 61 -9.95 10.10 11.60
CA SER A 61 -9.39 9.51 12.80
C SER A 61 -8.04 8.84 12.56
N ILE A 62 -7.60 8.73 11.29
CA ILE A 62 -6.28 8.19 10.94
C ILE A 62 -5.17 9.14 11.41
N GLY A 63 -5.45 10.44 11.63
CA GLY A 63 -4.45 11.41 12.08
C GLY A 63 -3.55 11.88 10.95
N VAL A 64 -4.14 12.55 9.96
CA VAL A 64 -3.50 12.88 8.68
C VAL A 64 -2.65 14.16 8.72
N GLY A 65 -2.69 14.93 9.82
CA GLY A 65 -1.88 16.13 9.96
C GLY A 65 -2.00 16.83 11.33
N GLN A 66 -1.02 17.68 11.64
CA GLN A 66 -0.88 18.35 12.95
C GLN A 66 -2.08 19.26 13.29
N TYR A 67 -2.61 19.98 12.32
CA TYR A 67 -3.70 20.96 12.49
C TYR A 67 -5.02 20.49 11.85
N GLN A 68 -5.23 19.17 11.76
CA GLN A 68 -6.42 18.60 11.10
C GLN A 68 -7.76 19.02 11.75
N HIS A 69 -7.72 19.46 13.01
CA HIS A 69 -8.90 19.95 13.73
C HIS A 69 -9.21 21.43 13.45
N ASP A 70 -8.23 22.18 12.91
CA ASP A 70 -8.35 23.62 12.66
C ASP A 70 -8.84 23.93 11.24
N VAL A 71 -8.99 22.91 10.40
CA VAL A 71 -9.52 23.03 9.03
C VAL A 71 -11.03 22.80 8.97
N ASN A 72 -11.64 23.13 7.82
CA ASN A 72 -13.03 22.82 7.57
C ASN A 72 -13.27 21.30 7.59
N GLN A 73 -13.99 20.83 8.60
CA GLN A 73 -14.22 19.41 8.85
C GLN A 73 -15.06 18.71 7.78
N LYS A 74 -15.94 19.45 7.09
CA LYS A 74 -16.74 18.88 5.99
C LYS A 74 -15.86 18.62 4.77
N SER A 75 -15.13 19.64 4.33
CA SER A 75 -14.22 19.53 3.18
C SER A 75 -13.10 18.52 3.42
N LEU A 76 -12.60 18.41 4.66
CA LEU A 76 -11.65 17.37 5.04
C LEU A 76 -12.24 15.96 4.88
N SER A 77 -13.49 15.75 5.34
CA SER A 77 -14.19 14.46 5.18
C SER A 77 -14.29 14.08 3.71
N GLU A 78 -14.87 14.98 2.91
CA GLU A 78 -15.14 14.72 1.50
C GLU A 78 -13.84 14.42 0.74
N SER A 79 -12.76 15.11 1.09
CA SER A 79 -11.44 14.88 0.49
C SER A 79 -10.87 13.52 0.90
N LEU A 80 -10.96 13.14 2.18
CA LEU A 80 -10.44 11.87 2.64
C LEU A 80 -11.27 10.69 2.12
N ASP A 81 -12.59 10.81 2.14
CA ASP A 81 -13.52 9.81 1.59
C ASP A 81 -13.24 9.61 0.09
N PHE A 82 -13.07 10.69 -0.68
CA PHE A 82 -12.69 10.62 -2.09
C PHE A 82 -11.37 9.87 -2.32
N VAL A 83 -10.37 10.09 -1.47
CA VAL A 83 -9.09 9.38 -1.59
C VAL A 83 -9.25 7.90 -1.23
N VAL A 84 -10.03 7.58 -0.20
CA VAL A 84 -10.33 6.18 0.17
C VAL A 84 -11.03 5.47 -0.99
N ASP A 85 -12.10 6.07 -1.53
CA ASP A 85 -12.84 5.52 -2.67
C ASP A 85 -11.91 5.32 -3.87
N THR A 86 -11.06 6.32 -4.18
CA THR A 86 -10.11 6.22 -5.29
C THR A 86 -9.17 5.02 -5.13
N VAL A 87 -8.59 4.83 -3.93
CA VAL A 87 -7.66 3.72 -3.66
C VAL A 87 -8.37 2.37 -3.71
N VAL A 88 -9.55 2.26 -3.10
CA VAL A 88 -10.34 1.01 -3.10
C VAL A 88 -10.69 0.58 -4.53
N ASN A 89 -11.14 1.52 -5.36
CA ASN A 89 -11.51 1.22 -6.74
C ASN A 89 -10.29 0.97 -7.64
N GLN A 90 -9.15 1.62 -7.39
CA GLN A 90 -7.90 1.33 -8.12
C GLN A 90 -7.36 -0.08 -7.85
N VAL A 91 -7.38 -0.53 -6.59
CA VAL A 91 -6.92 -1.88 -6.21
C VAL A 91 -7.95 -2.93 -6.64
N GLY A 92 -9.24 -2.61 -6.54
CA GLY A 92 -10.32 -3.56 -6.70
C GLY A 92 -10.53 -4.39 -5.44
N VAL A 93 -11.68 -5.08 -5.38
CA VAL A 93 -12.14 -5.74 -4.16
C VAL A 93 -12.58 -7.17 -4.47
N ASN A 94 -12.03 -8.15 -3.75
CA ASN A 94 -12.51 -9.52 -3.82
C ASN A 94 -13.90 -9.62 -3.18
N VAL A 95 -14.93 -9.83 -4.00
CA VAL A 95 -16.33 -9.80 -3.55
C VAL A 95 -16.70 -10.95 -2.63
N ASN A 96 -15.94 -12.06 -2.64
CA ASN A 96 -16.19 -13.22 -1.80
C ASN A 96 -15.61 -13.10 -0.38
N THR A 97 -14.59 -12.25 -0.19
CA THR A 97 -13.91 -12.08 1.11
C THR A 97 -14.10 -10.71 1.73
N ALA A 98 -14.44 -9.69 0.93
CA ALA A 98 -14.56 -8.32 1.39
C ALA A 98 -15.61 -8.13 2.48
N SER A 99 -15.35 -7.22 3.40
CA SER A 99 -16.30 -6.80 4.43
C SER A 99 -17.35 -5.83 3.85
N PRO A 100 -18.51 -5.66 4.50
CA PRO A 100 -19.48 -4.64 4.09
C PRO A 100 -18.88 -3.23 4.09
N ALA A 101 -17.96 -2.93 5.02
CA ALA A 101 -17.27 -1.66 5.10
C ALA A 101 -16.41 -1.40 3.85
N LEU A 102 -15.61 -2.38 3.42
CA LEU A 102 -14.79 -2.25 2.21
C LEU A 102 -15.65 -2.12 0.94
N LEU A 103 -16.71 -2.94 0.83
CA LEU A 103 -17.63 -2.88 -0.31
C LEU A 103 -18.35 -1.53 -0.41
N ALA A 104 -18.60 -0.84 0.71
CA ALA A 104 -19.30 0.45 0.70
C ALA A 104 -18.50 1.57 0.01
N HIS A 105 -17.19 1.40 -0.15
CA HIS A 105 -16.30 2.32 -0.87
C HIS A 105 -16.13 1.98 -2.36
N VAL A 106 -16.76 0.91 -2.84
CA VAL A 106 -16.75 0.56 -4.27
C VAL A 106 -17.75 1.44 -5.00
N ALA A 107 -17.36 1.97 -6.16
CA ALA A 107 -18.20 2.81 -6.99
C ALA A 107 -19.54 2.14 -7.28
N GLY A 108 -20.63 2.89 -7.11
CA GLY A 108 -22.00 2.37 -7.32
C GLY A 108 -22.57 1.54 -6.16
N LEU A 109 -21.78 1.22 -5.14
CA LEU A 109 -22.26 0.54 -3.94
C LEU A 109 -22.53 1.53 -2.80
N ASN A 110 -23.33 1.09 -1.84
CA ASN A 110 -23.58 1.80 -0.59
C ASN A 110 -23.71 0.79 0.55
N LYS A 111 -23.76 1.26 1.79
CA LYS A 111 -23.86 0.38 2.97
C LYS A 111 -24.91 -0.72 2.86
N THR A 112 -26.13 -0.39 2.41
CA THR A 112 -27.22 -1.36 2.28
C THR A 112 -26.95 -2.41 1.21
N ILE A 113 -26.43 -2.02 0.05
CA ILE A 113 -26.11 -2.95 -1.02
C ILE A 113 -24.93 -3.84 -0.60
N SER A 114 -23.93 -3.27 0.07
CA SER A 114 -22.77 -4.00 0.61
C SER A 114 -23.17 -5.10 1.60
N GLU A 115 -24.08 -4.78 2.53
CA GLU A 115 -24.66 -5.76 3.46
C GLU A 115 -25.43 -6.86 2.70
N ASN A 116 -26.20 -6.49 1.67
CA ASN A 116 -26.94 -7.45 0.85
C ASN A 116 -26.01 -8.38 0.05
N ILE A 117 -24.88 -7.89 -0.46
CA ILE A 117 -23.88 -8.72 -1.16
C ILE A 117 -23.33 -9.79 -0.21
N VAL A 118 -22.94 -9.39 1.01
CA VAL A 118 -22.41 -10.33 2.02
C VAL A 118 -23.47 -11.35 2.42
N LYS A 119 -24.69 -10.89 2.69
CA LYS A 119 -25.82 -11.78 2.99
C LYS A 119 -26.10 -12.75 1.84
N TYR A 120 -26.08 -12.27 0.60
CA TYR A 120 -26.30 -13.10 -0.58
C TYR A 120 -25.29 -14.24 -0.69
N ARG A 121 -23.99 -13.96 -0.48
CA ARG A 121 -22.94 -15.00 -0.53
C ARG A 121 -22.96 -15.95 0.68
N GLU A 122 -23.44 -15.49 1.84
CA GLU A 122 -23.66 -16.36 3.00
C GLU A 122 -24.81 -17.36 2.76
N GLU A 123 -25.88 -16.92 2.10
CA GLU A 123 -27.05 -17.75 1.81
C GLU A 123 -26.87 -18.66 0.58
N ASN A 124 -26.17 -18.19 -0.46
CA ASN A 124 -26.07 -18.88 -1.75
C ASN A 124 -24.69 -19.50 -2.01
N GLY A 125 -23.72 -19.27 -1.12
CA GLY A 125 -22.32 -19.63 -1.31
C GLY A 125 -21.51 -18.58 -2.06
N ALA A 126 -20.22 -18.87 -2.26
CA ALA A 126 -19.31 -17.97 -2.97
C ALA A 126 -19.78 -17.68 -4.40
N LEU A 127 -19.64 -16.42 -4.83
CA LEU A 127 -19.93 -16.03 -6.20
C LEU A 127 -18.85 -16.60 -7.14
N THR A 128 -19.29 -17.17 -8.26
CA THR A 128 -18.45 -17.72 -9.33
C THR A 128 -18.49 -16.87 -10.60
N SER A 129 -19.36 -15.86 -10.68
CA SER A 129 -19.35 -14.88 -11.76
C SER A 129 -19.97 -13.54 -11.37
N ARG A 130 -19.51 -12.44 -11.97
CA ARG A 130 -20.10 -11.11 -11.76
C ARG A 130 -21.58 -11.06 -12.11
N GLN A 131 -22.06 -11.85 -13.07
CA GLN A 131 -23.48 -11.86 -13.43
C GLN A 131 -24.39 -12.31 -12.27
N GLN A 132 -23.88 -13.07 -11.31
CA GLN A 132 -24.64 -13.45 -10.12
C GLN A 132 -24.93 -12.24 -9.22
N LEU A 133 -24.13 -11.17 -9.28
CA LEU A 133 -24.38 -9.95 -8.51
C LEU A 133 -25.71 -9.30 -8.88
N LYS A 134 -26.20 -9.45 -10.12
CA LYS A 134 -27.52 -8.95 -10.52
C LYS A 134 -28.69 -9.59 -9.75
N LYS A 135 -28.45 -10.72 -9.07
CA LYS A 135 -29.43 -11.38 -8.20
C LYS A 135 -29.43 -10.82 -6.78
N VAL A 136 -28.46 -9.97 -6.43
CA VAL A 136 -28.36 -9.35 -5.11
C VAL A 136 -29.51 -8.35 -4.94
N PRO A 137 -30.26 -8.43 -3.82
CA PRO A 137 -31.36 -7.50 -3.57
C PRO A 137 -30.90 -6.04 -3.60
N ARG A 138 -31.67 -5.19 -4.29
CA ARG A 138 -31.43 -3.74 -4.42
C ARG A 138 -30.18 -3.34 -5.22
N LEU A 139 -29.44 -4.28 -5.82
CA LEU A 139 -28.42 -3.96 -6.82
C LEU A 139 -29.09 -3.85 -8.19
N GLY A 140 -29.40 -2.62 -8.62
CA GLY A 140 -29.96 -2.36 -9.95
C GLY A 140 -28.90 -2.36 -11.05
N ASP A 141 -29.33 -2.39 -12.32
CA ASP A 141 -28.44 -2.49 -13.48
C ASP A 141 -27.38 -1.38 -13.52
N LYS A 142 -27.76 -0.13 -13.21
CA LYS A 142 -26.81 1.00 -13.15
C LYS A 142 -25.77 0.84 -12.03
N ALA A 143 -26.20 0.36 -10.87
CA ALA A 143 -25.28 0.14 -9.74
C ALA A 143 -24.30 -1.00 -10.08
N PHE A 144 -24.80 -2.05 -10.73
CA PHE A 144 -23.98 -3.14 -11.25
C PHE A 144 -22.96 -2.64 -12.29
N GLU A 145 -23.39 -1.85 -13.27
CA GLU A 145 -22.53 -1.25 -14.30
C GLU A 145 -21.42 -0.39 -13.68
N GLN A 146 -21.72 0.39 -12.65
CA GLN A 146 -20.69 1.20 -11.97
C GLN A 146 -19.73 0.34 -11.11
N ALA A 147 -20.21 -0.75 -10.52
CA ALA A 147 -19.42 -1.55 -9.57
C ALA A 147 -18.64 -2.70 -10.21
N ALA A 148 -19.14 -3.29 -11.30
CA ALA A 148 -18.65 -4.57 -11.81
C ALA A 148 -17.17 -4.55 -12.19
N GLY A 149 -16.66 -3.41 -12.68
CA GLY A 149 -15.26 -3.23 -13.08
C GLY A 149 -14.29 -3.19 -11.90
N PHE A 150 -14.79 -3.12 -10.66
CA PHE A 150 -13.97 -3.05 -9.44
C PHE A 150 -14.11 -4.29 -8.55
N LEU A 151 -15.10 -5.16 -8.83
CA LEU A 151 -15.34 -6.39 -8.08
C LEU A 151 -14.62 -7.57 -8.72
N ARG A 152 -13.70 -8.19 -7.99
CA ARG A 152 -12.89 -9.33 -8.42
C ARG A 152 -13.43 -10.64 -7.86
N ILE A 153 -13.37 -11.70 -8.65
CA ILE A 153 -13.67 -13.07 -8.25
C ILE A 153 -12.49 -13.95 -8.68
N PRO A 154 -11.55 -14.28 -7.78
CA PRO A 154 -10.35 -15.05 -8.13
C PRO A 154 -10.63 -16.41 -8.77
N ASP A 155 -11.58 -17.17 -8.21
CA ASP A 155 -11.95 -18.52 -8.66
C ASP A 155 -13.19 -18.50 -9.59
N ALA A 156 -13.30 -17.48 -10.44
CA ALA A 156 -14.44 -17.32 -11.32
C ALA A 156 -14.49 -18.36 -12.45
N THR A 157 -15.69 -18.62 -12.96
CA THR A 157 -15.88 -19.44 -14.16
C THR A 157 -15.30 -18.76 -15.41
N ASN A 158 -15.38 -17.43 -15.49
CA ASN A 158 -14.72 -16.63 -16.51
C ASN A 158 -13.52 -15.90 -15.89
N PHE A 159 -12.31 -16.13 -16.40
CA PHE A 159 -11.10 -15.53 -15.85
C PHE A 159 -11.11 -13.98 -15.88
N LEU A 160 -11.90 -13.37 -16.78
CA LEU A 160 -12.08 -11.91 -16.85
C LEU A 160 -12.80 -11.33 -15.62
N ASP A 161 -13.52 -12.14 -14.85
CA ASP A 161 -14.11 -11.70 -13.58
C ASP A 161 -13.03 -11.45 -12.50
N ASN A 162 -11.79 -11.93 -12.72
CA ASN A 162 -10.62 -11.64 -11.89
C ASN A 162 -9.73 -10.50 -12.45
N THR A 163 -10.14 -9.79 -13.50
CA THR A 163 -9.37 -8.66 -14.07
C THR A 163 -10.10 -7.33 -13.95
N GLY A 164 -9.44 -6.21 -14.25
CA GLY A 164 -10.09 -4.89 -14.35
C GLY A 164 -11.05 -4.72 -15.52
N VAL A 165 -11.06 -5.66 -16.47
CA VAL A 165 -11.92 -5.61 -17.65
C VAL A 165 -13.39 -5.58 -17.24
N HIS A 166 -14.09 -4.54 -17.65
CA HIS A 166 -15.51 -4.38 -17.38
C HIS A 166 -16.35 -5.38 -18.22
N PRO A 167 -17.46 -5.96 -17.69
CA PRO A 167 -18.29 -6.91 -18.44
C PRO A 167 -18.84 -6.42 -19.78
N GLU A 168 -18.97 -5.10 -19.98
CA GLU A 168 -19.37 -4.54 -21.28
C GLU A 168 -18.35 -4.85 -22.40
N SER A 169 -17.08 -5.02 -22.02
CA SER A 169 -15.96 -5.25 -22.93
C SER A 169 -15.65 -6.74 -23.15
N TYR A 170 -16.38 -7.66 -22.52
CA TYR A 170 -16.07 -9.11 -22.62
C TYR A 170 -16.11 -9.61 -24.05
N LYS A 171 -17.13 -9.20 -24.82
CA LYS A 171 -17.22 -9.56 -26.24
C LYS A 171 -16.05 -9.02 -27.06
N ALA A 172 -15.54 -7.83 -26.72
CA ALA A 172 -14.38 -7.26 -27.40
C ALA A 172 -13.10 -8.04 -27.08
N VAL A 173 -12.95 -8.52 -25.83
CA VAL A 173 -11.84 -9.40 -25.44
C VAL A 173 -11.93 -10.76 -26.12
N GLU A 174 -13.11 -11.37 -26.17
CA GLU A 174 -13.33 -12.63 -26.91
C GLU A 174 -12.91 -12.49 -28.38
N ASN A 175 -13.37 -11.43 -29.07
CA ASN A 175 -12.96 -11.14 -30.45
C ASN A 175 -11.44 -10.90 -30.59
N LEU A 176 -10.81 -10.24 -29.61
CA LEU A 176 -9.36 -10.00 -29.59
C LEU A 176 -8.57 -11.32 -29.48
N LEU A 177 -9.00 -12.21 -28.58
CA LEU A 177 -8.36 -13.50 -28.37
C LEU A 177 -8.52 -14.40 -29.62
N GLU A 178 -9.70 -14.39 -30.25
CA GLU A 178 -9.95 -15.09 -31.52
C GLU A 178 -9.07 -14.54 -32.66
N LEU A 179 -8.98 -13.22 -32.80
CA LEU A 179 -8.17 -12.57 -33.83
C LEU A 179 -6.67 -12.93 -33.71
N LEU A 180 -6.18 -13.11 -32.48
CA LEU A 180 -4.80 -13.44 -32.19
C LEU A 180 -4.53 -14.94 -32.07
N ALA A 181 -5.58 -15.77 -32.18
CA ALA A 181 -5.54 -17.20 -31.90
C ALA A 181 -4.85 -17.50 -30.57
N ILE A 182 -5.39 -16.94 -29.48
CA ILE A 182 -4.92 -17.11 -28.11
C ILE A 182 -5.96 -17.94 -27.35
N ASP A 183 -5.59 -19.18 -27.02
CA ASP A 183 -6.43 -20.07 -26.19
C ASP A 183 -6.09 -19.95 -24.69
N HIS A 184 -4.83 -19.62 -24.38
CA HIS A 184 -4.31 -19.51 -23.02
C HIS A 184 -3.42 -18.27 -22.90
N LEU A 185 -3.48 -17.59 -21.75
CA LEU A 185 -2.62 -16.43 -21.44
C LEU A 185 -1.22 -16.88 -21.00
N ASP A 186 -0.49 -17.52 -21.90
CA ASP A 186 0.91 -17.91 -21.71
C ASP A 186 1.89 -16.81 -22.15
N GLU A 187 3.19 -17.07 -22.06
CA GLU A 187 4.23 -16.09 -22.47
C GLU A 187 4.11 -15.69 -23.94
N ALA A 188 3.74 -16.64 -24.82
CA ALA A 188 3.54 -16.37 -26.24
C ALA A 188 2.34 -15.44 -26.49
N ALA A 189 1.24 -15.63 -25.75
CA ALA A 189 0.09 -14.73 -25.76
C ALA A 189 0.48 -13.33 -25.27
N GLN A 190 1.30 -13.23 -24.21
CA GLN A 190 1.79 -11.94 -23.72
C GLN A 190 2.65 -11.20 -24.75
N GLU A 191 3.51 -11.91 -25.49
CA GLU A 191 4.30 -11.30 -26.56
C GLU A 191 3.41 -10.77 -27.70
N LYS A 192 2.42 -11.57 -28.13
CA LYS A 192 1.44 -11.15 -29.14
C LYS A 192 0.69 -9.88 -28.71
N LEU A 193 0.27 -9.82 -27.45
CA LEU A 193 -0.44 -8.66 -26.88
C LEU A 193 0.46 -7.41 -26.81
N LYS A 194 1.75 -7.57 -26.50
CA LYS A 194 2.72 -6.45 -26.44
C LYS A 194 3.06 -5.88 -27.82
N GLN A 195 3.06 -6.70 -28.86
CA GLN A 195 3.40 -6.31 -30.24
C GLN A 195 2.19 -5.82 -31.05
N LEU A 196 1.01 -5.75 -30.43
CA LEU A 196 -0.23 -5.44 -31.10
C LEU A 196 -0.30 -3.99 -31.62
N ALA A 197 -0.77 -3.82 -32.86
CA ALA A 197 -1.11 -2.51 -33.39
C ALA A 197 -2.42 -2.01 -32.78
N ILE A 198 -2.33 -1.09 -31.81
CA ILE A 198 -3.47 -0.62 -31.00
C ILE A 198 -4.55 0.03 -31.86
N ALA A 199 -4.19 0.93 -32.79
CA ALA A 199 -5.16 1.69 -33.57
C ALA A 199 -6.06 0.80 -34.44
N ASP A 200 -5.45 -0.06 -35.26
CA ASP A 200 -6.17 -0.94 -36.19
C ASP A 200 -7.00 -2.00 -35.45
N THR A 201 -6.48 -2.51 -34.33
CA THR A 201 -7.16 -3.57 -33.59
C THR A 201 -8.35 -3.02 -32.81
N ALA A 202 -8.21 -1.82 -32.23
CA ALA A 202 -9.30 -1.16 -31.51
C ALA A 202 -10.53 -0.94 -32.42
N GLU A 203 -10.31 -0.52 -33.68
CA GLU A 203 -11.37 -0.37 -34.67
C GLU A 203 -12.04 -1.72 -35.01
N LYS A 204 -11.25 -2.77 -35.21
CA LYS A 204 -11.76 -4.12 -35.54
C LYS A 204 -12.61 -4.73 -34.44
N ILE A 205 -12.26 -4.53 -33.18
CA ILE A 205 -12.99 -5.10 -32.04
C ILE A 205 -14.04 -4.15 -31.46
N GLY A 206 -14.13 -2.92 -31.96
CA GLY A 206 -15.17 -1.94 -31.63
C GLY A 206 -14.98 -1.22 -30.29
N VAL A 207 -13.75 -0.97 -29.86
CA VAL A 207 -13.44 -0.26 -28.60
C VAL A 207 -12.54 0.96 -28.83
N GLY A 208 -12.48 1.86 -27.86
CA GLY A 208 -11.53 2.98 -27.88
C GLY A 208 -10.09 2.52 -27.72
N GLN A 209 -9.13 3.30 -28.23
CA GLN A 209 -7.69 2.97 -28.13
C GLN A 209 -7.22 2.88 -26.67
N GLU A 210 -7.68 3.78 -25.79
CA GLU A 210 -7.32 3.74 -24.37
C GLU A 210 -7.93 2.51 -23.68
N THR A 211 -9.19 2.17 -23.97
CA THR A 211 -9.83 0.96 -23.47
C THR A 211 -9.07 -0.30 -23.88
N LEU A 212 -8.58 -0.37 -25.13
CA LEU A 212 -7.76 -1.49 -25.57
C LEU A 212 -6.42 -1.56 -24.80
N LYS A 213 -5.77 -0.43 -24.53
CA LYS A 213 -4.55 -0.41 -23.71
C LYS A 213 -4.80 -0.96 -22.31
N ASP A 214 -5.90 -0.54 -21.68
CA ASP A 214 -6.28 -1.01 -20.33
C ASP A 214 -6.58 -2.52 -20.34
N ILE A 215 -7.34 -2.99 -21.33
CA ILE A 215 -7.61 -4.42 -21.53
C ILE A 215 -6.30 -5.20 -21.68
N ILE A 216 -5.35 -4.72 -22.50
CA ILE A 216 -4.06 -5.39 -22.68
C ILE A 216 -3.28 -5.42 -21.36
N ALA A 217 -3.24 -4.31 -20.62
CA ALA A 217 -2.57 -4.23 -19.33
C ALA A 217 -3.14 -5.24 -18.32
N ASP A 218 -4.47 -5.39 -18.27
CA ASP A 218 -5.16 -6.37 -17.45
C ASP A 218 -4.89 -7.82 -17.89
N LEU A 219 -4.91 -8.10 -19.19
CA LEU A 219 -4.65 -9.45 -19.73
C LEU A 219 -3.20 -9.89 -19.53
N LEU A 220 -2.25 -8.95 -19.52
CA LEU A 220 -0.84 -9.23 -19.25
C LEU A 220 -0.60 -9.67 -17.81
N LYS A 221 -1.39 -9.17 -16.85
CA LYS A 221 -1.30 -9.53 -15.44
C LYS A 221 -2.71 -9.66 -14.82
N PRO A 222 -3.44 -10.75 -15.08
CA PRO A 222 -4.75 -10.96 -14.51
C PRO A 222 -4.70 -10.97 -12.98
N GLY A 223 -5.61 -10.24 -12.33
CA GLY A 223 -5.66 -10.15 -10.87
C GLY A 223 -4.48 -9.41 -10.23
N ARG A 224 -3.75 -8.58 -11.00
CA ARG A 224 -2.68 -7.72 -10.47
C ARG A 224 -3.20 -6.86 -9.31
N ASP A 225 -2.59 -7.00 -8.15
CA ASP A 225 -2.73 -6.03 -7.08
C ASP A 225 -1.71 -4.89 -7.31
N LEU A 226 -2.20 -3.65 -7.43
CA LEU A 226 -1.32 -2.48 -7.58
C LEU A 226 -0.41 -2.26 -6.38
N ARG A 227 -0.73 -2.88 -5.23
CA ARG A 227 0.05 -2.78 -3.99
C ARG A 227 1.32 -3.64 -4.03
N ASP A 228 1.37 -4.67 -4.88
CA ASP A 228 2.52 -5.57 -4.98
C ASP A 228 3.75 -4.90 -5.61
N ASP A 229 3.56 -3.79 -6.32
CA ASP A 229 4.64 -3.01 -6.91
C ASP A 229 5.42 -2.18 -5.86
N PHE A 230 4.97 -2.15 -4.60
CA PHE A 230 5.60 -1.41 -3.52
C PHE A 230 6.55 -2.30 -2.72
N GLU A 231 7.68 -1.73 -2.31
CA GLU A 231 8.59 -2.40 -1.39
C GLU A 231 7.88 -2.71 -0.07
N ALA A 232 7.84 -4.00 0.28
CA ALA A 232 7.31 -4.42 1.57
C ALA A 232 8.12 -3.75 2.69
N PRO A 233 7.47 -3.34 3.80
CA PRO A 233 8.20 -2.84 4.96
C PRO A 233 9.19 -3.90 5.41
N VAL A 234 10.47 -3.52 5.52
CA VAL A 234 11.49 -4.40 6.06
C VAL A 234 11.15 -4.67 7.52
N LEU A 235 10.54 -5.82 7.79
CA LEU A 235 10.37 -6.32 9.14
C LEU A 235 11.77 -6.57 9.67
N ARG A 236 12.19 -5.82 10.70
CA ARG A 236 13.42 -6.16 11.44
C ARG A 236 13.30 -7.60 11.89
N GLN A 237 14.07 -8.49 11.27
CA GLN A 237 14.07 -9.89 11.65
C GLN A 237 14.79 -10.12 12.98
N ASP A 238 15.61 -9.17 13.43
CA ASP A 238 16.26 -9.27 14.72
C ASP A 238 16.22 -7.92 15.44
N VAL A 239 15.68 -7.89 16.65
CA VAL A 239 16.05 -6.85 17.61
C VAL A 239 17.49 -7.16 17.97
N LEU A 240 18.42 -6.57 17.23
CA LEU A 240 19.84 -6.64 17.56
C LEU A 240 19.99 -5.94 18.91
N ASP A 241 20.55 -6.63 19.90
CA ASP A 241 20.98 -5.96 21.12
C ASP A 241 22.25 -5.17 20.81
N VAL A 242 22.56 -4.13 21.60
CA VAL A 242 23.80 -3.35 21.45
C VAL A 242 25.04 -4.26 21.49
N LYS A 243 24.93 -5.44 22.10
CA LYS A 243 25.98 -6.46 22.21
C LYS A 243 26.26 -7.20 20.90
N ASP A 244 25.30 -7.25 19.99
CA ASP A 244 25.40 -7.98 18.73
C ASP A 244 25.97 -7.11 17.60
N LEU A 245 26.17 -5.81 17.87
CA LEU A 245 26.75 -4.87 16.93
C LEU A 245 28.26 -5.05 16.82
N VAL A 246 28.75 -5.28 15.61
CA VAL A 246 30.18 -5.38 15.31
C VAL A 246 30.64 -4.11 14.62
N VAL A 247 31.78 -3.55 15.06
CA VAL A 247 32.40 -2.40 14.39
C VAL A 247 32.77 -2.78 12.95
N GLY A 248 32.35 -1.95 11.99
CA GLY A 248 32.49 -2.16 10.55
C GLY A 248 31.26 -2.76 9.88
N GLN A 249 30.26 -3.22 10.64
CA GLN A 249 29.02 -3.77 10.10
C GLN A 249 28.22 -2.71 9.33
N GLU A 250 27.71 -3.11 8.17
CA GLU A 250 26.79 -2.33 7.35
C GLU A 250 25.36 -2.61 7.79
N LEU A 251 24.60 -1.55 8.07
CA LEU A 251 23.21 -1.61 8.49
C LEU A 251 22.39 -0.55 7.75
N GLN A 252 21.12 -0.84 7.52
CA GLN A 252 20.16 0.18 7.10
C GLN A 252 19.44 0.74 8.32
N GLY A 253 19.28 2.05 8.37
CA GLY A 253 18.56 2.71 9.45
C GLY A 253 17.79 3.93 8.99
N THR A 254 16.82 4.35 9.79
CA THR A 254 15.95 5.50 9.47
C THR A 254 16.38 6.71 10.29
N VAL A 255 16.51 7.87 9.64
CA VAL A 255 16.85 9.12 10.33
C VAL A 255 15.68 9.55 11.23
N ARG A 256 15.87 9.53 12.54
CA ARG A 256 14.85 9.97 13.51
C ARG A 256 14.90 11.46 13.78
N ASN A 257 16.10 12.03 13.85
CA ASN A 257 16.29 13.43 14.21
C ASN A 257 17.60 13.97 13.64
N ILE A 258 17.62 15.26 13.33
CA ILE A 258 18.78 15.98 12.79
C ILE A 258 19.10 17.14 13.74
N VAL A 259 20.37 17.27 14.09
CA VAL A 259 20.90 18.31 14.99
C VAL A 259 22.13 18.97 14.34
N ASP A 260 22.55 20.13 14.83
CA ASP A 260 23.62 20.92 14.21
C ASP A 260 24.96 20.16 14.04
N PHE A 261 25.22 19.19 14.91
CA PHE A 261 26.45 18.39 14.92
C PHE A 261 26.30 16.99 14.31
N GLY A 262 25.12 16.60 13.83
CA GLY A 262 24.90 15.26 13.29
C GLY A 262 23.44 14.84 13.10
N ALA A 263 23.22 13.54 12.96
CA ALA A 263 21.89 12.96 12.84
C ALA A 263 21.80 11.67 13.65
N PHE A 264 20.64 11.45 14.26
CA PHE A 264 20.30 10.23 14.97
C PHE A 264 19.58 9.28 14.03
N VAL A 265 20.11 8.07 13.90
CA VAL A 265 19.63 7.04 12.99
C VAL A 265 19.25 5.81 13.80
N ASP A 266 18.03 5.33 13.59
CA ASP A 266 17.53 4.10 14.17
C ASP A 266 17.90 2.91 13.29
N ILE A 267 18.84 2.10 13.78
CA ILE A 267 19.43 0.99 13.03
C ILE A 267 18.86 -0.37 13.38
N GLY A 268 17.90 -0.48 14.30
CA GLY A 268 17.49 -1.82 14.74
C GLY A 268 17.34 -1.96 16.24
N VAL A 269 18.23 -1.31 16.96
CA VAL A 269 18.48 -1.53 18.37
C VAL A 269 17.68 -0.54 19.23
N HIS A 270 17.54 -0.82 20.52
CA HIS A 270 16.76 0.03 21.44
C HIS A 270 17.25 1.49 21.52
N GLU A 271 18.50 1.74 21.14
CA GLU A 271 19.18 3.04 21.22
C GLU A 271 19.51 3.59 19.83
N ASP A 272 19.41 4.92 19.66
CA ASP A 272 19.76 5.55 18.39
C ASP A 272 21.26 5.68 18.21
N GLY A 273 21.74 5.42 16.99
CA GLY A 273 23.12 5.69 16.62
C GLY A 273 23.31 7.12 16.15
N LEU A 274 24.42 7.75 16.54
CA LEU A 274 24.77 9.11 16.13
C LEU A 274 25.73 9.08 14.94
N VAL A 275 25.30 9.66 13.81
CA VAL A 275 26.19 10.03 12.71
C VAL A 275 26.66 11.47 12.97
N HIS A 276 27.95 11.66 13.22
CA HIS A 276 28.52 13.00 13.35
C HIS A 276 28.66 13.68 11.97
N ILE A 277 28.52 15.00 11.89
CA ILE A 277 28.61 15.78 10.63
C ILE A 277 29.87 15.47 9.80
N SER A 278 31.01 15.24 10.46
CA SER A 278 32.27 14.89 9.80
C SER A 278 32.29 13.50 9.16
N ARG A 279 31.31 12.66 9.50
CA ARG A 279 31.12 11.29 9.04
C ARG A 279 29.93 11.14 8.08
N MET A 280 29.32 12.26 7.67
CA MET A 280 28.26 12.34 6.67
C MET A 280 28.81 12.58 5.26
N VAL A 281 29.78 13.50 5.13
CA VAL A 281 30.32 13.94 3.84
C VAL A 281 31.85 13.87 3.85
N LYS A 282 32.45 13.36 2.76
CA LYS A 282 33.91 13.40 2.59
C LYS A 282 34.38 14.85 2.52
N ARG A 283 35.37 15.23 3.34
CA ARG A 283 35.98 16.56 3.29
C ARG A 283 36.58 16.79 1.90
N LYS A 284 36.06 17.77 1.17
CA LYS A 284 36.65 18.25 -0.09
C LYS A 284 37.56 19.45 0.18
N ARG A 285 38.65 19.54 -0.56
CA ARG A 285 39.51 20.74 -0.60
C ARG A 285 39.15 21.56 -1.82
N ASP A 286 39.02 22.87 -1.66
CA ASP A 286 38.84 23.78 -2.79
C ASP A 286 40.11 23.86 -3.65
N LYS A 287 39.99 24.39 -4.87
CA LYS A 287 41.10 24.59 -5.82
C LYS A 287 42.28 25.41 -5.24
N ASN A 288 42.03 26.14 -4.15
CA ASN A 288 43.00 26.97 -3.44
C ASN A 288 43.53 26.33 -2.14
N GLY A 289 43.32 25.02 -1.93
CA GLY A 289 43.86 24.26 -0.80
C GLY A 289 43.15 24.49 0.55
N ARG A 290 42.07 25.27 0.60
CA ARG A 290 41.26 25.50 1.82
C ARG A 290 40.26 24.35 2.03
N GLN A 291 40.01 24.00 3.29
CA GLN A 291 39.01 22.99 3.63
C GLN A 291 37.62 23.57 3.41
N GLN A 292 36.80 22.92 2.58
CA GLN A 292 35.41 23.33 2.36
C GLN A 292 34.63 23.20 3.67
N ALA A 293 33.78 24.18 3.98
CA ALA A 293 32.87 24.11 5.12
C ALA A 293 31.96 22.89 4.97
N LEU A 294 31.75 22.15 6.06
CA LEU A 294 30.83 21.01 6.05
C LEU A 294 29.40 21.56 5.89
N PRO A 295 28.59 20.99 4.97
CA PRO A 295 27.20 21.38 4.83
C PRO A 295 26.44 21.05 6.11
N HIS A 296 25.38 21.80 6.40
CA HIS A 296 24.54 21.52 7.56
C HIS A 296 23.91 20.12 7.40
N PRO A 297 23.78 19.30 8.47
CA PRO A 297 23.22 17.95 8.37
C PRO A 297 21.84 17.86 7.69
N SER A 298 21.02 18.91 7.81
CA SER A 298 19.70 19.01 7.17
C SER A 298 19.74 19.21 5.65
N GLU A 299 20.90 19.56 5.07
CA GLU A 299 21.10 19.64 3.63
C GLU A 299 21.49 18.28 3.02
N VAL A 300 21.92 17.34 3.87
CA VAL A 300 22.42 16.02 3.48
C VAL A 300 21.39 14.93 3.70
N LEU A 301 20.58 15.06 4.76
CA LEU A 301 19.60 14.06 5.18
C LEU A 301 18.24 14.70 5.45
N ALA A 302 17.17 13.91 5.27
CA ALA A 302 15.83 14.25 5.74
C ALA A 302 15.40 13.34 6.90
N VAL A 303 14.59 13.88 7.82
CA VAL A 303 13.93 13.07 8.86
C VAL A 303 12.97 12.09 8.18
N GLY A 304 13.08 10.81 8.53
CA GLY A 304 12.33 9.73 7.89
C GLY A 304 12.99 9.19 6.62
N GLU A 305 14.23 9.56 6.30
CA GLU A 305 14.98 8.93 5.21
C GLU A 305 15.60 7.60 5.65
N ILE A 306 15.58 6.58 4.77
CA ILE A 306 16.29 5.30 4.99
C ILE A 306 17.70 5.45 4.42
N VAL A 307 18.70 5.25 5.26
CA VAL A 307 20.11 5.42 4.93
C VAL A 307 20.94 4.19 5.29
N THR A 308 21.93 3.89 4.46
CA THR A 308 22.95 2.87 4.78
C THR A 308 24.04 3.49 5.64
N VAL A 309 24.28 2.89 6.80
CA VAL A 309 25.25 3.35 7.80
C VAL A 309 26.19 2.22 8.20
N TRP A 310 27.41 2.59 8.57
CA TRP A 310 28.40 1.67 9.12
C TRP A 310 28.64 1.95 10.60
N VAL A 311 28.72 0.88 11.39
CA VAL A 311 29.07 0.96 12.81
C VAL A 311 30.54 1.31 12.96
N VAL A 312 30.86 2.43 13.60
CA VAL A 312 32.25 2.85 13.83
C VAL A 312 32.69 2.58 15.27
N GLU A 313 31.76 2.71 16.21
CA GLU A 313 32.06 2.56 17.63
C GLU A 313 30.82 2.08 18.38
N VAL A 314 31.01 1.14 19.31
CA VAL A 314 29.97 0.63 20.20
C VAL A 314 30.46 0.73 21.63
N ASP A 315 29.87 1.62 22.42
CA ASP A 315 30.14 1.76 23.86
C ASP A 315 28.98 1.16 24.65
N ILE A 316 29.16 -0.10 25.08
CA ILE A 316 28.19 -0.86 25.86
C ILE A 316 27.98 -0.27 27.26
N LYS A 317 29.00 0.40 27.84
CA LYS A 317 28.88 0.96 29.20
C LYS A 317 28.02 2.22 29.24
N ARG A 318 28.04 2.98 28.13
CA ARG A 318 27.29 4.24 27.99
C ARG A 318 26.08 4.13 27.08
N ASN A 319 25.79 2.94 26.53
CA ASN A 319 24.74 2.71 25.53
C ASN A 319 24.83 3.69 24.35
N ARG A 320 26.04 3.91 23.81
CA ARG A 320 26.26 4.83 22.68
C ARG A 320 26.76 4.09 21.48
N ILE A 321 26.18 4.40 20.31
CA ILE A 321 26.56 3.82 19.03
C ILE A 321 26.98 4.95 18.11
N GLY A 322 28.22 4.88 17.63
CA GLY A 322 28.78 5.81 16.66
C GLY A 322 28.62 5.25 15.25
N LEU A 323 27.94 5.99 14.37
CA LEU A 323 27.68 5.59 13.00
C LEU A 323 28.42 6.50 11.99
N SER A 324 28.55 6.03 10.75
CA SER A 324 29.03 6.81 9.62
C SER A 324 28.23 6.51 8.35
N LEU A 325 27.98 7.53 7.54
CA LEU A 325 27.49 7.37 6.15
C LEU A 325 28.64 7.12 5.17
N LEU A 326 29.89 7.28 5.63
CA LEU A 326 31.08 7.00 4.84
C LEU A 326 31.51 5.57 5.14
N LYS A 327 31.69 4.77 4.10
CA LYS A 327 32.23 3.43 4.21
C LYS A 327 33.59 3.48 4.95
N PRO A 328 33.76 2.81 6.11
CA PRO A 328 35.04 2.72 6.78
C PRO A 328 36.00 1.96 5.86
N ASN A 329 37.22 2.49 5.70
CA ASN A 329 38.18 2.02 4.71
C ASN A 329 38.34 0.49 4.69
N GLY A 330 37.73 -0.14 3.71
CA GLY A 330 38.15 -1.40 3.09
C GLY A 330 38.29 -1.11 1.60
N SER A 331 39.56 -1.07 1.15
CA SER A 331 40.07 -1.17 -0.23
C SER A 331 39.12 -0.85 -1.39
N GLU A 332 39.51 0.17 -2.19
CA GLU A 332 39.32 0.08 -3.66
C GLU A 332 39.87 -1.25 -4.19
#